data_AF-A0A2M7WV57-F1
#
_entry.id   AF-A0A2M7WV57-F1
#
_cell.length_a   1.000
_cell.length_b   1.000
_cell.length_c   1.000
_cell.angle_alpha   90.00
_cell.angle_beta   90.00
_cell.angle_gamma   90.00
#
_symmetry.space_group_name_H-M   'P 1'
#
loop_
_entity.id
_entity.type
_entity.pdbx_description
1 polymer ?
#
loop_
_entity_poly.entity_id
_entity_poly.type
_entity_poly.pdbx_seq_one_letter_code
_entity_poly.pdbx_strand_id
1 'polypeptide(L)'
;MKDSRAIPTSNEGWAIEIMDAYLDAKEAIPFAEAAGKAMSESDLFHMAPLVCLKFRDLINSPECQTKAREAAMGSYIANKEAGNRNLNDPVMAFSFCYIIAHYGLGLLNEEQCQNILMFVETNLAKIKTAVSA
;
A
#
# COMPACT_ATOMS: atom_id res chain seq x y z
N MET A 1 18.43 11.14 -12.14
CA MET A 1 17.55 9.98 -12.29
C MET A 1 17.86 9.05 -11.14
N LYS A 2 16.89 8.85 -10.24
CA LYS A 2 17.02 7.85 -9.18
C LYS A 2 16.45 6.58 -9.81
N ASP A 3 17.26 5.54 -9.96
CA ASP A 3 16.82 4.29 -10.61
C ASP A 3 15.51 3.81 -9.97
N SER A 4 14.49 3.56 -10.79
CA SER A 4 13.20 3.06 -10.33
C SER A 4 13.40 1.80 -9.50
N ARG A 5 12.74 1.69 -8.35
CA ARG A 5 12.91 0.54 -7.46
C ARG A 5 12.46 -0.73 -8.19
N ALA A 6 13.35 -1.70 -8.30
CA ALA A 6 13.06 -2.97 -8.96
C ALA A 6 11.85 -3.67 -8.31
N ILE A 7 10.98 -4.27 -9.14
CA ILE A 7 9.80 -4.99 -8.67
C ILE A 7 10.26 -6.26 -7.92
N PRO A 8 9.81 -6.48 -6.67
CA PRO A 8 10.15 -7.70 -5.95
C PRO A 8 9.65 -8.96 -6.67
N THR A 9 10.47 -10.02 -6.65
CA THR A 9 10.16 -11.30 -7.31
C THR A 9 9.74 -12.40 -6.33
N SER A 10 9.66 -12.11 -5.03
CA SER A 10 9.22 -13.04 -3.99
C SER A 10 8.28 -12.37 -3.00
N ASN A 11 7.49 -13.18 -2.29
CA ASN A 11 6.54 -12.68 -1.29
C ASN A 11 7.26 -12.00 -0.11
N GLU A 12 8.43 -12.50 0.29
CA GLU A 12 9.28 -11.87 1.30
C GLU A 12 9.77 -10.50 0.83
N GLY A 13 10.19 -10.39 -0.44
CA GLY A 13 10.61 -9.12 -1.03
C GLY A 13 9.46 -8.11 -1.07
N TRP A 14 8.25 -8.56 -1.39
CA TRP A 14 7.06 -7.73 -1.33
C TRP A 14 6.72 -7.30 0.10
N ALA A 15 6.82 -8.18 1.08
CA ALA A 15 6.60 -7.82 2.48
C ALA A 15 7.60 -6.76 2.96
N ILE A 16 8.88 -6.86 2.56
CA ILE A 16 9.90 -5.84 2.84
C ILE A 16 9.55 -4.51 2.17
N GLU A 17 9.17 -4.53 0.89
CA GLU A 17 8.81 -3.30 0.19
C GLU A 17 7.56 -2.64 0.80
N ILE A 18 6.56 -3.42 1.20
CA ILE A 18 5.37 -2.92 1.89
C ILE A 18 5.75 -2.25 3.21
N MET A 19 6.68 -2.81 3.99
CA MET A 19 7.16 -2.17 5.22
C MET A 19 7.81 -0.82 4.93
N ASP A 20 8.70 -0.75 3.94
CA ASP A 20 9.31 0.52 3.53
C ASP A 20 8.28 1.54 3.04
N ALA A 21 7.31 1.09 2.23
CA ALA A 21 6.25 1.95 1.73
C ALA A 21 5.32 2.45 2.85
N TYR A 22 5.03 1.61 3.84
CA TYR A 22 4.23 1.97 5.00
C TYR A 22 4.95 3.02 5.86
N LEU A 23 6.25 2.84 6.09
CA LEU A 23 7.08 3.83 6.81
C LEU A 23 7.17 5.15 6.04
N ASP A 24 7.35 5.11 4.72
CA ASP A 24 7.32 6.31 3.86
C ASP A 24 5.97 7.05 3.97
N ALA A 25 4.85 6.32 4.04
CA ALA A 25 3.54 6.92 4.27
C ALA A 25 3.40 7.51 5.68
N LYS A 26 3.94 6.83 6.71
CA LYS A 26 3.93 7.31 8.11
C LYS A 26 4.65 8.64 8.27
N GLU A 27 5.70 8.89 7.49
CA GLU A 27 6.41 10.18 7.49
C GLU A 27 5.49 11.36 7.15
N ALA A 28 4.33 11.14 6.50
CA ALA A 28 3.36 12.19 6.21
C ALA A 28 2.55 12.65 7.44
N ILE A 29 2.44 11.84 8.50
CA ILE A 29 1.60 12.14 9.67
C ILE A 29 2.03 13.46 10.36
N PRO A 30 3.31 13.67 10.71
CA PRO A 30 3.74 14.92 11.36
C PRO A 30 3.47 16.17 10.51
N PHE A 31 3.54 16.06 9.18
CA PHE A 31 3.24 17.17 8.28
C PHE A 31 1.74 17.48 8.21
N ALA A 32 0.89 16.45 8.26
CA ALA A 32 -0.55 16.65 8.33
C ALA A 32 -0.94 17.39 9.61
N GLU A 33 -0.36 16.99 10.75
CA GLU A 33 -0.56 17.65 12.04
C GLU A 33 -0.10 19.12 12.01
N ALA A 34 1.10 19.40 11.46
CA ALA A 34 1.62 20.76 11.31
C ALA A 34 0.73 21.64 10.40
N ALA A 35 0.02 21.03 9.45
CA ALA A 35 -0.95 21.69 8.58
C ALA A 35 -2.37 21.78 9.21
N GLY A 36 -2.53 21.41 10.47
CA GLY A 36 -3.81 21.44 11.20
C GLY A 36 -4.81 20.37 10.74
N LYS A 37 -4.34 19.29 10.10
CA LYS A 37 -5.16 18.16 9.66
C LYS A 37 -4.93 16.95 10.56
N ALA A 38 -6.01 16.26 10.93
CA ALA A 38 -5.92 14.97 11.58
C ALA A 38 -5.55 13.90 10.54
N MET A 39 -4.51 13.13 10.84
CA MET A 39 -4.12 11.93 10.10
C MET A 39 -3.60 10.91 11.09
N SER A 40 -4.05 9.68 10.96
CA SER A 40 -3.65 8.55 11.80
C SER A 40 -3.19 7.38 10.93
N GLU A 41 -2.63 6.35 11.55
CA GLU A 41 -2.22 5.14 10.82
C GLU A 41 -3.39 4.49 10.05
N SER A 42 -4.62 4.57 10.57
CA SER A 42 -5.81 4.05 9.87
C SER A 42 -6.18 4.81 8.60
N ASP A 43 -5.60 5.99 8.37
CA ASP A 43 -5.81 6.78 7.15
C ASP A 43 -4.76 6.52 6.08
N LEU A 44 -3.65 5.84 6.43
CA LEU A 44 -2.50 5.67 5.54
C LEU A 44 -2.81 4.84 4.29
N PHE A 45 -3.84 3.99 4.31
CA PHE A 45 -4.24 3.22 3.12
C PHE A 45 -4.62 4.14 1.95
N HIS A 46 -5.09 5.37 2.21
CA HIS A 46 -5.33 6.38 1.18
C HIS A 46 -4.05 6.86 0.49
N MET A 47 -2.90 6.76 1.17
CA MET A 47 -1.58 7.15 0.64
C MET A 47 -0.92 6.03 -0.16
N ALA A 48 -1.34 4.78 0.04
CA ALA A 48 -0.70 3.62 -0.60
C ALA A 48 -0.58 3.71 -2.13
N PRO A 49 -1.59 4.18 -2.90
CA PRO A 49 -1.44 4.36 -4.35
C PRO A 49 -0.38 5.40 -4.72
N LEU A 50 -0.28 6.48 -3.95
CA LEU A 50 0.70 7.54 -4.19
C LEU A 50 2.13 7.04 -3.94
N VAL A 51 2.32 6.30 -2.84
CA VAL A 51 3.63 5.69 -2.51
C VAL A 51 4.03 4.64 -3.54
N CYS A 52 3.08 3.82 -4.01
CA CYS A 52 3.30 2.89 -5.12
C CYS A 52 3.86 3.62 -6.36
N LEU A 53 3.21 4.71 -6.77
CA LEU A 53 3.67 5.51 -7.91
C LEU A 53 5.05 6.14 -7.67
N LYS A 54 5.32 6.64 -6.46
CA LYS A 54 6.63 7.16 -6.07
C LYS A 54 7.72 6.09 -6.19
N PHE A 55 7.48 4.87 -5.71
CA PHE A 55 8.45 3.78 -5.74
C PHE A 55 8.74 3.29 -7.17
N ARG A 56 7.76 3.43 -8.07
CA ARG A 56 7.90 3.08 -9.49
C ARG A 56 8.35 4.24 -10.38
N ASP A 57 8.62 5.41 -9.84
CA ASP A 57 8.96 6.64 -10.58
C ASP A 57 7.87 7.06 -11.59
N LEU A 58 6.59 6.83 -11.23
CA LEU A 58 5.41 7.11 -12.06
C LEU A 58 4.56 8.27 -11.53
N ILE A 59 5.06 8.99 -10.52
CA ILE A 59 4.29 10.02 -9.80
C ILE A 59 3.79 11.15 -10.71
N ASN A 60 4.48 11.42 -11.81
CA ASN A 60 4.14 12.50 -12.74
C ASN A 60 3.18 12.09 -13.87
N SER A 61 2.72 10.83 -13.89
CA SER A 61 1.77 10.34 -14.90
C SER A 61 0.32 10.41 -14.38
N PRO A 62 -0.54 11.31 -14.92
CA PRO A 62 -1.94 11.39 -14.48
C PRO A 62 -2.72 10.10 -14.75
N GLU A 63 -2.43 9.42 -15.86
CA GLU A 63 -3.06 8.14 -16.19
C GLU A 63 -2.72 7.08 -15.12
N CYS A 64 -1.44 6.96 -14.74
CA CYS A 64 -1.02 6.02 -13.70
C CYS A 64 -1.63 6.39 -12.34
N GLN A 65 -1.72 7.68 -12.02
CA GLN A 65 -2.40 8.14 -10.80
C GLN A 65 -3.86 7.68 -10.74
N THR A 66 -4.62 7.88 -11.82
CA THR A 66 -6.02 7.45 -11.90
C THR A 66 -6.12 5.94 -11.75
N LYS A 67 -5.38 5.16 -12.55
CA LYS A 67 -5.43 3.68 -12.53
C LYS A 67 -5.11 3.11 -11.17
N ALA A 68 -4.00 3.54 -10.55
CA ALA A 68 -3.58 3.06 -9.24
C ALA A 68 -4.63 3.40 -8.15
N ARG A 69 -5.15 4.63 -8.16
CA ARG A 69 -6.12 5.10 -7.16
C ARG A 69 -7.48 4.41 -7.30
N GLU A 70 -8.02 4.35 -8.51
CA GLU A 70 -9.34 3.74 -8.76
C GLU A 70 -9.33 2.26 -8.41
N ALA A 71 -8.30 1.52 -8.83
CA ALA A 71 -8.15 0.11 -8.50
C ALA A 71 -8.09 -0.11 -6.98
N ALA A 72 -7.19 0.60 -6.29
CA ALA A 72 -6.97 0.43 -4.86
C ALA A 72 -8.20 0.81 -4.03
N MET A 73 -8.77 2.00 -4.26
CA MET A 73 -9.89 2.50 -3.47
C MET A 73 -11.18 1.75 -3.78
N GLY A 74 -11.46 1.45 -5.05
CA GLY A 74 -12.62 0.67 -5.45
C GLY A 74 -12.60 -0.73 -4.83
N SER A 75 -11.45 -1.40 -4.86
CA SER A 75 -11.30 -2.73 -4.26
C SER A 75 -11.39 -2.70 -2.74
N TYR A 76 -10.85 -1.67 -2.09
CA TYR A 76 -10.91 -1.53 -0.64
C TYR A 76 -12.35 -1.35 -0.15
N ILE A 77 -13.11 -0.46 -0.79
CA ILE A 77 -14.53 -0.23 -0.49
C ILE A 77 -15.33 -1.51 -0.67
N ALA A 78 -15.19 -2.18 -1.83
CA ALA A 78 -15.90 -3.43 -2.10
C ALA A 78 -15.59 -4.52 -1.06
N ASN A 79 -14.33 -4.66 -0.64
CA ASN A 79 -13.95 -5.65 0.37
C ASN A 79 -14.45 -5.29 1.78
N LYS A 80 -14.49 -4.00 2.13
CA LYS A 80 -15.07 -3.54 3.39
C LYS A 80 -16.58 -3.80 3.43
N GLU A 81 -17.30 -3.51 2.36
CA GLU A 81 -18.74 -3.76 2.24
C GLU A 81 -19.07 -5.26 2.27
N ALA A 82 -18.19 -6.09 1.72
CA ALA A 82 -18.28 -7.56 1.82
C ALA A 82 -17.96 -8.11 3.23
N GLY A 83 -17.62 -7.25 4.19
CA GLY A 83 -17.39 -7.64 5.58
C GLY A 83 -15.99 -8.18 5.87
N ASN A 84 -15.00 -7.89 5.03
CA ASN A 84 -13.61 -8.32 5.27
C ASN A 84 -13.01 -7.58 6.49
N ARG A 85 -13.03 -8.26 7.64
CA ARG A 85 -12.57 -7.71 8.93
C ARG A 85 -11.05 -7.50 8.97
N ASN A 86 -10.27 -8.17 8.12
CA ASN A 86 -8.82 -8.00 8.11
C ASN A 86 -8.42 -6.57 7.74
N LEU A 87 -9.22 -5.89 6.92
CA LEU A 87 -9.00 -4.49 6.55
C LEU A 87 -9.30 -3.50 7.70
N ASN A 88 -9.70 -3.97 8.88
CA ASN A 88 -9.75 -3.11 10.08
C ASN A 88 -8.36 -2.88 10.68
N ASP A 89 -7.38 -3.72 10.34
CA ASP A 89 -5.99 -3.49 10.70
C ASP A 89 -5.35 -2.47 9.72
N PRO A 90 -4.78 -1.35 10.21
CA PRO A 90 -4.21 -0.31 9.34
C PRO A 90 -3.09 -0.80 8.42
N VAL A 91 -2.22 -1.69 8.90
CA VAL A 91 -1.10 -2.23 8.10
C VAL A 91 -1.66 -3.14 7.01
N MET A 92 -2.66 -3.95 7.33
CA MET A 92 -3.31 -4.80 6.33
C MET A 92 -4.08 -3.97 5.28
N ALA A 93 -4.81 -2.94 5.70
CA ALA A 93 -5.52 -2.03 4.80
C ALA A 93 -4.56 -1.31 3.85
N PHE A 94 -3.44 -0.83 4.36
CA PHE A 94 -2.38 -0.23 3.54
C PHE A 94 -1.79 -1.24 2.56
N SER A 95 -1.39 -2.42 3.05
CA SER A 95 -0.80 -3.49 2.24
C SER A 95 -1.71 -3.89 1.09
N PHE A 96 -3.00 -4.04 1.39
CA PHE A 96 -4.05 -4.30 0.40
C PHE A 96 -4.07 -3.21 -0.68
N CYS A 97 -4.21 -1.94 -0.29
CA CYS A 97 -4.28 -0.83 -1.26
C CYS A 97 -2.97 -0.68 -2.06
N TYR A 98 -1.81 -0.94 -1.44
CA TYR A 98 -0.51 -0.87 -2.10
C TYR A 98 -0.36 -1.94 -3.19
N ILE A 99 -0.75 -3.19 -2.90
CA ILE A 99 -0.71 -4.29 -3.88
C ILE A 99 -1.76 -4.11 -4.97
N ILE A 100 -2.98 -3.69 -4.64
CA ILE A 100 -4.00 -3.44 -5.66
C ILE A 100 -3.65 -2.23 -6.54
N ALA A 101 -2.92 -1.24 -6.03
CA ALA A 101 -2.39 -0.17 -6.89
C ALA A 101 -1.44 -0.73 -7.96
N HIS A 102 -0.57 -1.69 -7.62
CA HIS A 102 0.29 -2.38 -8.59
C HIS A 102 -0.51 -3.19 -9.62
N TYR A 103 -1.58 -3.85 -9.18
CA TYR A 103 -2.52 -4.52 -10.07
C TYR A 103 -3.18 -3.54 -11.06
N GLY A 104 -3.66 -2.39 -10.58
CA GLY A 104 -4.24 -1.34 -11.42
C GLY A 104 -3.27 -0.79 -12.48
N LEU A 105 -1.97 -0.82 -12.19
CA LEU A 105 -0.91 -0.45 -13.13
C LEU A 105 -0.51 -1.58 -14.09
N GLY A 106 -1.08 -2.79 -13.95
CA GLY A 106 -0.71 -3.96 -14.74
C GLY A 106 0.65 -4.56 -14.38
N LEU A 107 1.20 -4.22 -13.21
CA LEU A 107 2.50 -4.73 -12.74
C LEU A 107 2.39 -6.06 -12.01
N LEU A 108 1.20 -6.36 -11.49
CA LEU A 108 0.84 -7.62 -10.86
C LEU A 108 -0.44 -8.16 -11.49
N ASN A 109 -0.57 -9.48 -11.56
CA ASN A 109 -1.82 -10.15 -11.86
C ASN A 109 -2.56 -10.57 -10.58
N GLU A 110 -3.78 -11.09 -10.74
CA GLU A 110 -4.64 -11.47 -9.60
C GLU A 110 -4.01 -12.54 -8.70
N GLU A 111 -3.42 -13.59 -9.29
CA GLU A 111 -2.79 -14.69 -8.55
C GLU A 111 -1.62 -14.18 -7.70
N GLN A 112 -0.77 -13.31 -8.27
CA GLN A 112 0.34 -12.69 -7.53
C GLN A 112 -0.18 -11.84 -6.38
N CYS A 113 -1.21 -11.02 -6.60
CA CYS A 113 -1.82 -10.21 -5.54
C CYS A 113 -2.33 -11.07 -4.39
N GLN A 114 -3.06 -12.15 -4.69
CA GLN A 114 -3.58 -13.07 -3.68
C GLN A 114 -2.45 -13.72 -2.87
N ASN A 115 -1.42 -14.23 -3.55
CA ASN A 115 -0.27 -14.87 -2.91
C ASN A 115 0.50 -13.91 -1.99
N ILE A 116 0.72 -12.67 -2.43
CA ILE A 116 1.41 -11.65 -1.63
C ILE A 116 0.56 -11.26 -0.42
N LEU A 117 -0.73 -10.97 -0.61
CA LEU A 117 -1.61 -10.54 0.48
C LEU A 117 -1.84 -11.64 1.52
N MET A 118 -1.96 -12.89 1.09
CA MET A 118 -2.03 -14.04 1.99
C MET A 118 -0.74 -14.19 2.81
N PHE A 119 0.42 -13.97 2.19
CA PHE A 119 1.71 -14.00 2.89
C PHE A 119 1.81 -12.87 3.93
N VAL A 120 1.39 -11.65 3.57
CA VAL A 120 1.35 -10.50 4.48
C VAL A 120 0.42 -10.76 5.65
N GLU A 121 -0.79 -11.28 5.40
CA GLU A 121 -1.76 -11.61 6.44
C GLU A 121 -1.19 -12.65 7.42
N THR A 122 -0.58 -13.72 6.89
CA THR A 122 0.04 -14.79 7.69
C THR A 122 1.19 -14.26 8.57
N ASN A 123 1.89 -13.21 8.12
CA ASN A 123 3.03 -12.61 8.82
C ASN A 123 2.71 -11.26 9.47
N LEU A 124 1.43 -10.87 9.56
CA LEU A 124 1.01 -9.52 9.92
C LEU A 124 1.58 -9.06 11.27
N ALA A 125 1.62 -9.94 12.27
CA ALA A 125 2.17 -9.61 13.59
C ALA A 125 3.66 -9.22 13.54
N LYS A 126 4.45 -9.91 12.71
CA LYS A 126 5.88 -9.61 12.52
C LYS A 126 6.07 -8.28 11.78
N ILE A 127 5.29 -8.08 10.71
CA ILE A 127 5.31 -6.84 9.92
C ILE A 127 4.96 -5.65 10.82
N LYS A 128 3.87 -5.73 11.59
CA LYS A 128 3.47 -4.68 12.55
C LYS A 128 4.57 -4.35 13.53
N THR A 129 5.22 -5.38 14.10
CA THR A 129 6.34 -5.18 15.03
C THR A 129 7.48 -4.40 14.38
N ALA A 130 7.81 -4.72 13.11
CA ALA A 130 8.88 -4.06 12.37
C ALA A 130 8.59 -2.59 12.03
N VAL A 131 7.32 -2.22 11.79
CA VAL A 131 6.92 -0.85 11.39
C VAL A 131 6.39 0.02 12.54
N SER A 132 6.41 -0.51 13.77
CA SER A 132 6.00 0.21 14.98
C SER A 132 7.12 1.07 15.60
N ALA A 133 8.37 0.86 15.19
CA ALA A 133 9.53 1.64 15.63
C ALA A 133 9.56 3.04 14.98
#